data_AF-A0A498LLW5-F1
#
_entry.id   AF-A0A498LLW5-F1
#
_cell.length_a   1.000
_cell.length_b   1.000
_cell.length_c   1.000
_cell.angle_alpha   90.00
_cell.angle_beta   90.00
_cell.angle_gamma   90.00
#
_symmetry.space_group_name_H-M   'P 1'
#
loop_
_entity.id
_entity.type
_entity.pdbx_description
1 polymer ?
#
loop_
_entity_poly.entity_id
_entity_poly.type
_entity_poly.pdbx_seq_one_letter_code
_entity_poly.pdbx_strand_id
1 'polypeptide(L)'
;MADEEAERDRSERSDPSSALNALTTRLEELAAALKNSQESPDERASQYCYEFCQTLVEYASLWRIEEEPLPVLEVYIIALLSFAQASPYLSAQCEEVPVVLERLSLSCAELLLSLPRNIPDTLWDRFRSSVQIARPLVQEKGISNLMILSTIAQEQGVWSNPTLQGILTNDMPPQEKVCEFLTLEGQTLLRMRVKHLIKESCVDQAASLAKACAEFSEFEEKGHFKQMYLVCLCTSAPQDVIMEELSRVDCRDALEMICNLEADGDEKAAFTLCSGFLTRQILQEDSYCAWQVTITN
;
A
#
# COMPACT_ATOMS: atom_id res chain seq x y z
N MET A 1 11.58 -37.62 15.81
CA MET A 1 11.68 -37.97 14.38
C MET A 1 10.89 -37.03 13.49
N ALA A 2 9.54 -36.94 13.55
CA ALA A 2 8.79 -35.97 12.73
C ALA A 2 9.04 -34.49 13.10
N ASP A 3 9.18 -34.18 14.40
CA ASP A 3 9.55 -32.82 14.84
C ASP A 3 11.02 -32.48 14.55
N GLU A 4 11.91 -33.48 14.54
CA GLU A 4 13.33 -33.29 14.21
C GLU A 4 13.56 -33.14 12.70
N GLU A 5 12.71 -33.72 11.85
CA GLU A 5 12.70 -33.48 10.40
C GLU A 5 12.13 -32.08 10.10
N ALA A 6 11.08 -31.64 10.80
CA ALA A 6 10.57 -30.27 10.69
C ALA A 6 11.50 -29.19 11.28
N GLU A 7 12.38 -29.55 12.23
CA GLU A 7 13.46 -28.68 12.73
C GLU A 7 14.72 -28.74 11.85
N ARG A 8 15.00 -29.88 11.19
CA ARG A 8 16.09 -29.99 10.20
C ARG A 8 15.79 -29.25 8.91
N ASP A 9 14.53 -29.25 8.46
CA ASP A 9 14.09 -28.45 7.30
C ASP A 9 14.15 -26.93 7.58
N ARG A 10 14.01 -26.52 8.85
CA ARG A 10 14.26 -25.13 9.28
C ARG A 10 15.74 -24.77 9.35
N SER A 11 16.61 -25.77 9.57
CA SER A 11 18.07 -25.60 9.61
C SER A 11 18.70 -25.53 8.21
N GLU A 12 18.00 -25.98 7.17
CA GLU A 12 18.39 -25.84 5.76
C GLU A 12 17.76 -24.61 5.09
N ARG A 13 17.31 -23.62 5.88
CA ARG A 13 17.04 -22.27 5.33
C ARG A 13 18.33 -21.77 4.70
N SER A 14 18.38 -21.74 3.37
CA SER A 14 19.40 -21.08 2.56
C SER A 14 19.79 -19.77 3.24
N ASP A 15 21.08 -19.61 3.57
CA ASP A 15 21.62 -18.36 4.10
C ASP A 15 21.03 -17.19 3.31
N PRO A 16 20.36 -16.20 3.95
CA PRO A 16 19.73 -15.10 3.23
C PRO A 16 20.68 -14.44 2.23
N SER A 17 21.98 -14.36 2.55
CA SER A 17 22.99 -13.85 1.62
C SER A 17 23.10 -14.71 0.36
N SER A 18 23.11 -16.04 0.49
CA SER A 18 23.15 -16.97 -0.64
C SER A 18 21.92 -16.83 -1.53
N ALA A 19 20.72 -16.75 -0.93
CA ALA A 19 19.49 -16.55 -1.69
C ALA A 19 19.46 -15.20 -2.43
N LEU A 20 19.88 -14.11 -1.78
CA LEU A 20 19.94 -12.78 -2.40
C LEU A 20 20.99 -12.70 -3.51
N ASN A 21 22.12 -13.40 -3.38
CA ASN A 21 23.12 -13.52 -4.43
C ASN A 21 22.58 -14.29 -5.64
N ALA A 22 21.87 -15.40 -5.40
CA ALA A 22 21.23 -16.18 -6.45
C ALA A 22 20.14 -15.37 -7.19
N LEU A 23 19.33 -14.59 -6.46
CA LEU A 23 18.38 -13.64 -7.05
C LEU A 23 19.08 -12.65 -7.97
N THR A 24 20.18 -12.05 -7.49
CA THR A 24 20.95 -11.07 -8.28
C THR A 24 21.47 -11.70 -9.57
N THR A 25 22.08 -12.88 -9.49
CA THR A 25 22.56 -13.61 -10.68
C THR A 25 21.40 -13.93 -11.63
N ARG A 26 20.26 -14.39 -11.12
CA ARG A 26 19.11 -14.74 -11.95
C ARG A 26 18.58 -13.53 -12.70
N LEU A 27 18.44 -12.39 -12.04
CA LEU A 27 17.96 -11.16 -12.68
C LEU A 27 18.97 -10.59 -13.69
N GLU A 28 20.28 -10.75 -13.44
CA GLU A 28 21.33 -10.42 -14.41
C GLU A 28 21.25 -11.30 -15.68
N GLU A 29 20.98 -12.60 -15.52
CA GLU A 29 20.75 -13.53 -16.64
C GLU A 29 19.54 -13.08 -17.49
N LEU A 30 18.43 -12.69 -16.85
CA LEU A 30 17.25 -12.17 -17.54
C LEU A 30 17.59 -10.89 -18.32
N ALA A 31 18.33 -9.96 -17.71
CA ALA A 31 18.75 -8.74 -18.38
C ALA A 31 19.71 -9.03 -19.55
N ALA A 32 20.54 -10.06 -19.46
CA ALA A 32 21.40 -10.48 -20.56
C ALA A 32 20.61 -11.15 -21.70
N ALA A 33 19.62 -11.98 -21.37
CA ALA A 33 18.72 -12.59 -22.35
C ALA A 33 17.93 -11.52 -23.12
N LEU A 34 17.39 -10.51 -22.42
CA LEU A 34 16.71 -9.37 -23.03
C LEU A 34 17.59 -8.64 -24.06
N LYS A 35 18.89 -8.49 -23.79
CA LYS A 35 19.85 -7.82 -24.67
C LYS A 35 20.23 -8.66 -25.89
N ASN A 36 20.30 -9.98 -25.73
CA ASN A 36 20.80 -10.90 -26.75
C ASN A 36 19.69 -11.58 -27.57
N SER A 37 18.42 -11.43 -27.18
CA SER A 37 17.29 -12.02 -27.91
C SER A 37 17.17 -11.46 -29.34
N GLN A 38 16.80 -12.33 -30.26
CA GLN A 38 16.51 -12.00 -31.66
C GLN A 38 15.01 -11.79 -31.92
N GLU A 39 14.18 -11.93 -30.89
CA GLU A 39 12.74 -11.70 -30.96
C GLU A 39 12.40 -10.23 -31.18
N SER A 40 11.13 -9.94 -31.48
CA SER A 40 10.68 -8.56 -31.61
C SER A 40 10.84 -7.80 -30.28
N PRO A 41 11.00 -6.46 -30.32
CA PRO A 41 11.19 -5.66 -29.11
C PRO A 41 10.11 -5.81 -28.05
N ASP A 42 8.87 -6.10 -28.46
CA ASP A 42 7.72 -6.25 -27.57
C ASP A 42 7.66 -7.66 -26.97
N GLU A 43 7.88 -8.71 -27.78
CA GLU A 43 7.91 -10.10 -27.31
C GLU A 43 8.99 -10.30 -26.24
N ARG A 44 10.21 -9.83 -26.48
CA ARG A 44 11.30 -9.94 -25.49
C ARG A 44 11.02 -9.13 -24.22
N ALA A 45 10.32 -8.00 -24.32
CA ALA A 45 9.97 -7.17 -23.17
C ALA A 45 8.87 -7.82 -22.33
N SER A 46 7.85 -8.40 -22.98
CA SER A 46 6.79 -9.16 -22.31
C SER A 46 7.36 -10.41 -21.64
N GLN A 47 8.25 -11.15 -22.34
CA GLN A 47 8.94 -12.31 -21.77
C GLN A 47 9.80 -11.94 -20.56
N TYR A 48 10.58 -10.86 -20.65
CA TYR A 48 11.35 -10.34 -19.51
C TYR A 48 10.44 -10.00 -18.33
N CYS A 49 9.32 -9.30 -18.55
CA CYS A 49 8.37 -8.94 -17.50
C CYS A 49 7.77 -10.17 -16.82
N TYR A 50 7.42 -11.19 -17.60
CA TYR A 50 6.90 -12.46 -17.08
C TYR A 50 7.93 -13.18 -16.19
N GLU A 51 9.15 -13.41 -16.71
CA GLU A 51 10.20 -14.12 -15.97
C GLU A 51 10.70 -13.32 -14.75
N PHE A 52 10.72 -11.99 -14.85
CA PHE A 52 11.03 -11.09 -13.74
C PHE A 52 10.01 -11.25 -12.60
N CYS A 53 8.71 -11.21 -12.92
CA CYS A 53 7.65 -11.39 -11.93
C CYS A 53 7.71 -12.78 -11.28
N GLN A 54 7.93 -13.83 -12.09
CA GLN A 54 8.07 -15.19 -11.57
C GLN A 54 9.24 -15.31 -10.59
N THR A 55 10.40 -14.78 -10.98
CA THR A 55 11.61 -14.76 -10.14
C THR A 55 11.35 -13.96 -8.86
N LEU A 56 10.72 -12.79 -8.96
CA LEU A 56 10.42 -11.96 -7.79
C LEU A 56 9.53 -12.70 -6.77
N VAL A 57 8.46 -13.35 -7.25
CA VAL A 57 7.54 -14.11 -6.39
C VAL A 57 8.25 -15.29 -5.73
N GLU A 58 9.05 -16.04 -6.50
CA GLU A 58 9.83 -17.17 -5.98
C GLU A 58 10.73 -16.73 -4.81
N TYR A 59 11.54 -15.69 -5.00
CA TYR A 59 12.48 -15.25 -3.97
C TYR A 59 11.81 -14.50 -2.81
N ALA A 60 10.79 -13.67 -3.07
CA ALA A 60 10.05 -13.00 -2.00
C ALA A 60 9.32 -14.00 -1.09
N SER A 61 8.90 -15.15 -1.64
CA SER A 61 8.19 -16.20 -0.89
C SER A 61 9.08 -17.05 0.04
N LEU A 62 10.40 -16.89 -0.03
CA LEU A 62 11.34 -17.60 0.85
C LEU A 62 11.20 -17.19 2.32
N TRP A 63 10.70 -15.98 2.57
CA TRP A 63 10.53 -15.41 3.90
C TRP A 63 9.07 -15.06 4.16
N ARG A 64 8.63 -15.34 5.38
CA ARG A 64 7.34 -14.87 5.87
C ARG A 64 7.51 -13.42 6.33
N ILE A 65 6.72 -12.51 5.76
CA ILE A 65 6.81 -11.08 6.06
C ILE A 65 6.60 -10.82 7.56
N GLU A 66 5.75 -11.60 8.22
CA GLU A 66 5.47 -11.47 9.65
C GLU A 66 6.64 -11.88 10.55
N GLU A 67 7.52 -12.78 10.06
CA GLU A 67 8.66 -13.32 10.83
C GLU A 67 9.97 -12.61 10.45
N GLU A 68 10.27 -12.51 9.15
CA GLU A 68 11.55 -12.06 8.61
C GLU A 68 11.32 -11.10 7.41
N PRO A 69 10.87 -9.85 7.66
CA PRO A 69 10.53 -8.94 6.57
C PRO A 69 11.74 -8.22 5.92
N LEU A 70 12.88 -8.14 6.61
CA LEU A 70 14.05 -7.40 6.12
C LEU A 70 14.69 -8.02 4.86
N PRO A 71 14.86 -9.36 4.78
CA PRO A 71 15.31 -9.99 3.54
C PRO A 71 14.36 -9.73 2.36
N VAL A 72 13.05 -9.65 2.61
CA VAL A 72 12.07 -9.31 1.57
C VAL A 72 12.28 -7.89 1.06
N LEU A 73 12.63 -6.93 1.92
CA LEU A 73 12.99 -5.58 1.47
C LEU A 73 14.24 -5.61 0.58
N GLU A 74 15.23 -6.44 0.90
CA GLU A 74 16.41 -6.61 0.05
C GLU A 74 16.06 -7.18 -1.33
N VAL A 75 15.13 -8.13 -1.41
CA VAL A 75 14.58 -8.63 -2.68
C VAL A 75 14.01 -7.48 -3.50
N TYR A 76 13.18 -6.62 -2.91
CA TYR A 76 12.62 -5.45 -3.61
C TYR A 76 13.69 -4.44 -4.05
N ILE A 77 14.71 -4.20 -3.23
CA ILE A 77 15.84 -3.32 -3.58
C ILE A 77 16.58 -3.87 -4.81
N ILE A 78 16.89 -5.16 -4.83
CA ILE A 78 17.57 -5.81 -5.96
C ILE A 78 16.68 -5.77 -7.20
N ALA A 79 15.39 -6.07 -7.05
CA ALA A 79 14.41 -6.05 -8.13
C ALA A 79 14.28 -4.65 -8.77
N LEU A 80 14.17 -3.59 -7.96
CA LEU A 80 14.10 -2.20 -8.42
C LEU A 80 15.36 -1.81 -9.21
N LEU A 81 16.54 -2.13 -8.69
CA LEU A 81 17.81 -1.84 -9.36
C LEU A 81 17.98 -2.63 -10.66
N SER A 82 17.61 -3.91 -10.66
CA SER A 82 17.71 -4.74 -11.86
C SER A 82 16.75 -4.26 -12.96
N PHE A 83 15.49 -3.97 -12.60
CA PHE A 83 14.51 -3.45 -13.55
C PHE A 83 14.94 -2.10 -14.11
N ALA A 84 15.48 -1.24 -13.25
CA ALA A 84 16.10 0.02 -13.65
C ALA A 84 17.21 -0.17 -14.69
N GLN A 85 18.12 -1.13 -14.48
CA GLN A 85 19.20 -1.41 -15.43
C GLN A 85 18.72 -2.02 -16.76
N ALA A 86 17.62 -2.79 -16.73
CA ALA A 86 17.02 -3.39 -17.92
C ALA A 86 16.16 -2.40 -18.73
N SER A 87 15.67 -1.33 -18.10
CA SER A 87 14.69 -0.40 -18.69
C SER A 87 15.08 0.22 -20.05
N PRO A 88 16.37 0.52 -20.36
CA PRO A 88 16.75 1.05 -21.67
C PRO A 88 16.50 0.07 -22.82
N TYR A 89 16.40 -1.23 -22.52
CA TYR A 89 16.20 -2.30 -23.50
C TYR A 89 14.73 -2.71 -23.60
N LEU A 90 13.87 -2.26 -22.69
CA LEU A 90 12.44 -2.54 -22.71
C LEU A 90 11.72 -1.63 -23.70
N SER A 91 10.88 -2.25 -24.54
CA SER A 91 10.04 -1.51 -25.48
C SER A 91 9.10 -0.56 -24.75
N ALA A 92 8.89 0.63 -25.32
CA ALA A 92 7.90 1.58 -24.82
C ALA A 92 6.47 1.21 -25.23
N GLN A 93 6.29 0.24 -26.14
CA GLN A 93 4.99 -0.20 -26.64
C GLN A 93 4.46 -1.43 -25.88
N CYS A 94 5.29 -2.06 -25.06
CA CYS A 94 4.93 -3.20 -24.22
C CYS A 94 4.10 -2.72 -23.02
N GLU A 95 2.85 -3.16 -22.93
CA GLU A 95 1.89 -2.76 -21.88
C GLU A 95 2.23 -3.37 -20.51
N GLU A 96 2.97 -4.48 -20.49
CA GLU A 96 3.38 -5.17 -19.27
C GLU A 96 4.42 -4.40 -18.48
N VAL A 97 5.30 -3.65 -19.15
CA VAL A 97 6.39 -2.88 -18.50
C VAL A 97 5.85 -1.89 -17.44
N PRO A 98 4.92 -0.98 -17.77
CA PRO A 98 4.37 -0.07 -16.77
C PRO A 98 3.56 -0.78 -15.68
N VAL A 99 2.83 -1.86 -16.02
CA VAL A 99 2.03 -2.63 -15.06
C VAL A 99 2.91 -3.33 -14.03
N VAL A 100 3.99 -4.00 -14.46
CA VAL A 100 4.93 -4.67 -13.56
C VAL A 100 5.60 -3.65 -12.64
N LEU A 101 5.97 -2.49 -13.15
CA LEU A 101 6.62 -1.48 -12.33
C LEU A 101 5.68 -0.84 -11.31
N GLU A 102 4.42 -0.59 -11.70
CA GLU A 102 3.38 -0.14 -10.78
C GLU A 102 3.17 -1.14 -9.65
N ARG A 103 3.03 -2.43 -9.98
CA ARG A 103 2.82 -3.49 -8.98
C ARG A 103 4.04 -3.67 -8.08
N LEU A 104 5.25 -3.62 -8.64
CA LEU A 104 6.50 -3.65 -7.87
C LEU A 104 6.55 -2.51 -6.85
N SER A 105 6.20 -1.28 -7.28
CA SER A 105 6.17 -0.10 -6.42
C SER A 105 5.15 -0.24 -5.28
N LEU A 106 3.92 -0.64 -5.61
CA LEU A 106 2.84 -0.80 -4.63
C LEU A 106 3.14 -1.90 -3.61
N SER A 107 3.62 -3.07 -4.07
CA SER A 107 3.96 -4.18 -3.17
C SER A 107 5.16 -3.84 -2.27
N CYS A 108 6.15 -3.10 -2.79
CA CYS A 108 7.26 -2.61 -1.97
C CYS A 108 6.77 -1.60 -0.92
N ALA A 109 5.89 -0.65 -1.29
CA ALA A 109 5.31 0.31 -0.35
C ALA A 109 4.46 -0.38 0.73
N GLU A 110 3.69 -1.41 0.38
CA GLU A 110 2.92 -2.21 1.34
C GLU A 110 3.83 -2.94 2.33
N LEU A 111 4.90 -3.57 1.83
CA LEU A 111 5.92 -4.18 2.69
C LEU A 111 6.51 -3.14 3.65
N LEU A 112 6.95 -1.99 3.13
CA LEU A 112 7.55 -0.91 3.93
C LEU A 112 6.63 -0.46 5.07
N LEU A 113 5.32 -0.35 4.82
CA LEU A 113 4.35 -0.01 5.86
C LEU A 113 4.28 -1.08 6.96
N SER A 114 4.43 -2.36 6.60
CA SER A 114 4.45 -3.50 7.54
C SER A 114 5.77 -3.73 8.27
N LEU A 115 6.84 -3.02 7.90
CA LEU A 115 8.13 -3.18 8.56
C LEU A 115 8.08 -2.68 10.02
N PRO A 116 8.91 -3.27 10.90
CA PRO A 116 9.09 -2.72 12.24
C PRO A 116 9.58 -1.27 12.13
N ARG A 117 9.19 -0.44 13.12
CA ARG A 117 9.54 1.00 13.14
C ARG A 117 11.04 1.27 13.03
N ASN A 118 11.87 0.33 13.47
CA ASN A 118 13.33 0.44 13.46
C ASN A 118 13.92 -0.43 12.34
N ILE A 119 13.99 0.12 11.14
CA ILE A 119 14.74 -0.48 10.03
C ILE A 119 16.22 -0.12 10.24
N PRO A 120 17.17 -1.06 10.08
CA PRO A 120 18.59 -0.74 10.18
C PRO A 120 19.00 0.37 9.20
N ASP A 121 19.73 1.39 9.67
CA ASP A 121 20.13 2.56 8.85
C ASP A 121 20.81 2.15 7.54
N THR A 122 21.67 1.13 7.59
CA THR A 122 22.37 0.59 6.41
C THR A 122 21.42 0.08 5.34
N LEU A 123 20.35 -0.61 5.75
CA LEU A 123 19.33 -1.12 4.84
C LEU A 123 18.43 0.01 4.32
N TRP A 124 18.08 0.96 5.19
CA TRP A 124 17.31 2.15 4.80
C TRP A 124 18.07 3.01 3.79
N ASP A 125 19.35 3.27 4.01
CA ASP A 125 20.23 3.99 3.08
C ASP A 125 20.33 3.30 1.73
N ARG A 126 20.45 1.97 1.73
CA ARG A 126 20.46 1.17 0.51
C ARG A 126 19.12 1.26 -0.23
N PHE A 127 18.00 1.21 0.48
CA PHE A 127 16.68 1.42 -0.10
C PHE A 127 16.56 2.81 -0.74
N ARG A 128 16.91 3.88 -0.01
CA ARG A 128 16.88 5.26 -0.53
C ARG A 128 17.74 5.43 -1.78
N SER A 129 18.95 4.89 -1.75
CA SER A 129 19.87 4.92 -2.88
C SER A 129 19.29 4.19 -4.09
N SER A 130 18.64 3.05 -3.87
CA SER A 130 18.01 2.29 -4.96
C SER A 130 16.86 3.04 -5.63
N VAL A 131 16.01 3.69 -4.84
CA VAL A 131 14.92 4.53 -5.36
C VAL A 131 15.48 5.73 -6.12
N GLN A 132 16.54 6.37 -5.61
CA GLN A 132 17.19 7.49 -6.29
C GLN A 132 17.80 7.08 -7.63
N ILE A 133 18.41 5.89 -7.72
CA ILE A 133 18.96 5.34 -8.97
C ILE A 133 17.84 4.97 -9.95
N ALA A 134 16.74 4.39 -9.46
CA ALA A 134 15.62 3.99 -10.29
C ALA A 134 14.80 5.18 -10.81
N ARG A 135 14.75 6.30 -10.08
CA ARG A 135 13.87 7.45 -10.35
C ARG A 135 13.97 8.04 -11.78
N PRO A 136 15.15 8.31 -12.36
CA PRO A 136 15.23 8.93 -13.69
C PRO A 136 14.67 8.03 -14.80
N LEU A 137 14.82 6.72 -14.66
CA LEU A 137 14.44 5.70 -15.65
C LEU A 137 12.92 5.59 -15.83
N VAL A 138 12.19 6.15 -14.89
CA VAL A 138 10.77 5.98 -14.68
C VAL A 138 10.06 7.25 -15.10
N GLN A 139 10.70 8.40 -14.87
CA GLN A 139 10.32 9.68 -15.43
C GLN A 139 10.34 9.64 -16.97
N GLU A 140 11.33 8.96 -17.56
CA GLU A 140 11.42 8.80 -19.02
C GLU A 140 10.30 7.90 -19.59
N LYS A 141 9.88 6.88 -18.84
CA LYS A 141 8.82 5.93 -19.23
C LYS A 141 7.41 6.36 -18.78
N GLY A 142 7.27 7.51 -18.12
CA GLY A 142 5.98 8.08 -17.70
C GLY A 142 5.28 7.33 -16.57
N ILE A 143 6.01 6.56 -15.75
CA ILE A 143 5.40 5.71 -14.72
C ILE A 143 5.27 6.50 -13.41
N SER A 144 4.04 6.84 -13.04
CA SER A 144 3.73 7.71 -11.88
C SER A 144 3.95 7.03 -10.52
N ASN A 145 3.86 5.70 -10.43
CA ASN A 145 3.74 5.02 -9.13
C ASN A 145 5.03 4.88 -8.32
N LEU A 146 6.20 5.04 -8.92
CA LEU A 146 7.45 5.15 -8.15
C LEU A 146 7.59 6.49 -7.43
N MET A 147 6.67 7.43 -7.65
CA MET A 147 6.52 8.59 -6.80
C MET A 147 6.19 8.20 -5.35
N ILE A 148 5.46 7.09 -5.14
CA ILE A 148 5.16 6.58 -3.79
C ILE A 148 6.46 6.22 -3.06
N LEU A 149 7.31 5.37 -3.66
CA LEU A 149 8.60 5.02 -3.06
C LEU A 149 9.53 6.24 -2.95
N SER A 150 9.47 7.17 -3.91
CA SER A 150 10.26 8.41 -3.86
C SER A 150 9.82 9.32 -2.71
N THR A 151 8.54 9.36 -2.37
CA THR A 151 8.04 10.11 -1.21
C THR A 151 8.45 9.43 0.09
N ILE A 152 8.32 8.11 0.19
CA ILE A 152 8.78 7.36 1.37
C ILE A 152 10.30 7.52 1.59
N ALA A 153 11.09 7.43 0.52
CA ALA A 153 12.55 7.50 0.56
C ALA A 153 13.09 8.91 0.91
N GLN A 154 12.28 9.97 0.85
CA GLN A 154 12.69 11.31 1.29
C GLN A 154 12.77 11.42 2.82
N GLU A 155 12.10 10.52 3.54
CA GLU A 155 12.01 10.54 4.99
C GLU A 155 13.10 9.66 5.64
N GLN A 156 13.28 9.80 6.96
CA GLN A 156 14.19 8.96 7.76
C GLN A 156 13.58 7.62 8.15
N GLY A 157 12.31 7.40 7.83
CA GLY A 157 11.59 6.16 8.05
C GLY A 157 10.18 6.28 7.52
N VAL A 158 9.52 5.13 7.36
CA VAL A 158 8.20 5.05 6.73
C VAL A 158 7.17 5.91 7.47
N TRP A 159 7.26 6.01 8.80
CA TRP A 159 6.34 6.78 9.64
C TRP A 159 6.97 8.02 10.28
N SER A 160 8.19 8.42 9.90
CA SER A 160 8.97 9.42 10.67
C SER A 160 8.55 10.88 10.44
N ASN A 161 7.73 11.17 9.42
CA ASN A 161 7.38 12.55 9.08
C ASN A 161 6.70 13.25 10.29
N PRO A 162 7.16 14.43 10.70
CA PRO A 162 6.66 15.09 11.91
C PRO A 162 5.22 15.56 11.79
N THR A 163 4.77 15.97 10.60
CA THR A 163 3.37 16.33 10.36
C THR A 163 2.48 15.10 10.45
N LEU A 164 2.89 13.98 9.83
CA LEU A 164 2.20 12.71 9.96
C LEU A 164 2.10 12.29 11.43
N GLN A 165 3.21 12.31 12.17
CA GLN A 165 3.20 11.98 13.60
C GLN A 165 2.23 12.87 14.37
N GLY A 166 2.22 14.18 14.12
CA GLY A 166 1.27 15.12 14.75
C GLY A 166 -0.20 14.82 14.42
N ILE A 167 -0.51 14.35 13.21
CA ILE A 167 -1.86 13.89 12.84
C ILE A 167 -2.21 12.62 13.63
N LEU A 168 -1.30 11.65 13.70
CA LEU A 168 -1.53 10.35 14.37
C LEU A 168 -1.63 10.48 15.90
N THR A 169 -0.99 11.48 16.51
CA THR A 169 -1.08 11.79 17.94
C THR A 169 -2.18 12.80 18.28
N ASN A 170 -2.85 13.36 17.28
CA ASN A 170 -3.85 14.43 17.42
C ASN A 170 -3.29 15.72 18.06
N ASP A 171 -2.01 16.02 17.82
CA ASP A 171 -1.30 17.20 18.33
C ASP A 171 -1.62 18.49 17.54
N MET A 172 -2.64 18.46 16.66
CA MET A 172 -3.12 19.61 15.88
C MET A 172 -2.00 20.37 15.13
N PRO A 173 -1.27 19.72 14.21
CA PRO A 173 -0.25 20.39 13.42
C PRO A 173 -0.84 21.57 12.61
N PRO A 174 -0.02 22.59 12.26
CA PRO A 174 -0.49 23.72 11.48
C PRO A 174 -1.11 23.28 10.16
N GLN A 175 -2.32 23.79 9.84
CA GLN A 175 -3.10 23.38 8.67
C GLN A 175 -2.30 23.48 7.37
N GLU A 176 -1.49 24.52 7.20
CA GLU A 176 -0.62 24.70 6.03
C GLU A 176 0.34 23.52 5.85
N LYS A 177 0.99 23.07 6.93
CA LYS A 177 1.89 21.91 6.90
C LYS A 177 1.15 20.60 6.61
N VAL A 178 -0.09 20.48 7.09
CA VAL A 178 -0.94 19.33 6.78
C VAL A 178 -1.27 19.30 5.29
N CYS A 179 -1.70 20.43 4.72
CA CYS A 179 -1.99 20.53 3.28
C CYS A 179 -0.75 20.21 2.42
N GLU A 180 0.42 20.76 2.78
CA GLU A 180 1.69 20.46 2.10
C GLU A 180 2.03 18.96 2.15
N PHE A 181 1.89 18.35 3.32
CA PHE A 181 2.14 16.92 3.53
C PHE A 181 1.18 16.05 2.70
N LEU A 182 -0.13 16.32 2.76
CA LEU A 182 -1.14 15.56 2.01
C LEU A 182 -0.95 15.68 0.50
N THR A 183 -0.55 16.87 0.03
CA THR A 183 -0.21 17.11 -1.39
C THR A 183 1.01 16.29 -1.82
N LEU A 184 2.07 16.29 -1.01
CA LEU A 184 3.31 15.59 -1.30
C LEU A 184 3.14 14.07 -1.28
N GLU A 185 2.35 13.56 -0.32
CA GLU A 185 2.16 12.12 -0.13
C GLU A 185 1.19 11.53 -1.15
N GLY A 186 0.14 12.28 -1.50
CA GLY A 186 -0.85 11.87 -2.49
C GLY A 186 -1.80 10.78 -1.99
N GLN A 187 -2.94 10.66 -2.68
CA GLN A 187 -4.09 9.85 -2.23
C GLN A 187 -3.73 8.36 -2.06
N THR A 188 -2.92 7.81 -2.95
CA THR A 188 -2.61 6.37 -2.96
C THR A 188 -1.85 5.94 -1.71
N LEU A 189 -0.75 6.62 -1.38
CA LEU A 189 0.07 6.30 -0.21
C LEU A 189 -0.71 6.55 1.10
N LEU A 190 -1.47 7.66 1.16
CA LEU A 190 -2.33 7.94 2.30
C LEU A 190 -3.38 6.85 2.53
N ARG A 191 -4.04 6.35 1.47
CA ARG A 191 -4.96 5.21 1.57
C ARG A 191 -4.28 3.97 2.10
N MET A 192 -3.07 3.65 1.60
CA MET A 192 -2.30 2.51 2.09
C MET A 192 -1.97 2.64 3.58
N ARG A 193 -1.58 3.84 4.04
CA ARG A 193 -1.34 4.09 5.48
C ARG A 193 -2.58 3.89 6.33
N VAL A 194 -3.72 4.46 5.92
CA VAL A 194 -4.96 4.32 6.69
C VAL A 194 -5.38 2.83 6.74
N LYS A 195 -5.34 2.12 5.60
CA LYS A 195 -5.63 0.66 5.56
C LYS A 195 -4.68 -0.13 6.47
N HIS A 196 -3.40 0.21 6.46
CA HIS A 196 -2.42 -0.42 7.35
C HIS A 196 -2.72 -0.17 8.83
N LEU A 197 -3.03 1.08 9.23
CA LEU A 197 -3.38 1.40 10.62
C LEU A 197 -4.65 0.66 11.09
N ILE A 198 -5.66 0.49 10.22
CA ILE A 198 -6.85 -0.30 10.51
C ILE A 198 -6.47 -1.77 10.73
N LYS A 199 -5.62 -2.34 9.86
CA LYS A 199 -5.13 -3.72 9.96
C LYS A 199 -4.38 -3.97 11.28
N GLU A 200 -3.55 -3.03 11.73
CA GLU A 200 -2.82 -3.08 13.00
C GLU A 200 -3.67 -2.71 14.23
N SER A 201 -4.99 -2.55 14.07
CA SER A 201 -5.92 -2.16 15.14
C SER A 201 -5.61 -0.80 15.79
N CYS A 202 -4.90 0.08 15.11
CA CYS A 202 -4.66 1.47 15.50
C CYS A 202 -5.79 2.40 15.00
N VAL A 203 -7.04 2.06 15.36
CA VAL A 203 -8.26 2.66 14.78
C VAL A 203 -8.33 4.18 14.98
N ASP A 204 -7.94 4.69 16.15
CA ASP A 204 -7.98 6.13 16.43
C ASP A 204 -6.99 6.91 15.55
N GLN A 205 -5.82 6.35 15.31
CA GLN A 205 -4.81 6.93 14.42
C GLN A 205 -5.28 6.91 12.96
N ALA A 206 -5.90 5.80 12.55
CA ALA A 206 -6.52 5.67 11.23
C ALA A 206 -7.64 6.70 11.04
N ALA A 207 -8.48 6.91 12.06
CA ALA A 207 -9.54 7.91 12.03
C ALA A 207 -8.99 9.33 11.86
N SER A 208 -7.98 9.72 12.63
CA SER A 208 -7.35 11.03 12.52
C SER A 208 -6.75 11.30 11.13
N LEU A 209 -6.04 10.31 10.57
CA LEU A 209 -5.45 10.44 9.24
C LEU A 209 -6.54 10.48 8.14
N ALA A 210 -7.53 9.59 8.21
CA ALA A 210 -8.63 9.56 7.26
C ALA A 210 -9.45 10.86 7.28
N LYS A 211 -9.69 11.43 8.47
CA LYS A 211 -10.35 12.73 8.63
C LYS A 211 -9.58 13.85 7.96
N ALA A 212 -8.28 13.97 8.24
CA ALA A 212 -7.42 14.97 7.62
C ALA A 212 -7.44 14.87 6.08
N CYS A 213 -7.45 13.65 5.53
CA CYS A 213 -7.56 13.42 4.10
C CYS A 213 -8.95 13.76 3.52
N ALA A 214 -10.03 13.47 4.25
CA ALA A 214 -11.40 13.75 3.81
C ALA A 214 -11.72 15.25 3.81
N GLU A 215 -11.10 16.02 4.71
CA GLU A 215 -11.25 17.48 4.82
C GLU A 215 -10.37 18.25 3.83
N PHE A 216 -9.38 17.60 3.22
CA PHE A 216 -8.47 18.22 2.27
C PHE A 216 -9.16 18.52 0.93
N SER A 217 -9.07 19.77 0.45
CA SER A 217 -9.95 20.25 -0.61
C SER A 217 -9.57 19.78 -2.01
N GLU A 218 -8.30 19.46 -2.22
CA GLU A 218 -7.63 19.22 -3.49
C GLU A 218 -7.74 17.77 -3.97
N PHE A 219 -8.20 16.85 -3.12
CA PHE A 219 -8.47 15.47 -3.52
C PHE A 219 -9.79 15.35 -4.27
N GLU A 220 -9.75 14.66 -5.40
CA GLU A 220 -10.94 14.40 -6.24
C GLU A 220 -11.85 13.34 -5.61
N GLU A 221 -11.28 12.32 -4.95
CA GLU A 221 -12.00 11.15 -4.42
C GLU A 221 -12.11 11.17 -2.88
N LYS A 222 -12.66 12.25 -2.32
CA LYS A 222 -12.83 12.40 -0.85
C LYS A 222 -13.77 11.36 -0.24
N GLY A 223 -14.68 10.81 -1.05
CA GLY A 223 -15.66 9.81 -0.63
C GLY A 223 -14.99 8.59 0.03
N HIS A 224 -13.87 8.12 -0.52
CA HIS A 224 -13.14 6.98 0.04
C HIS A 224 -12.52 7.29 1.41
N PHE A 225 -11.90 8.47 1.59
CA PHE A 225 -11.35 8.84 2.89
C PHE A 225 -12.46 9.06 3.93
N LYS A 226 -13.58 9.66 3.52
CA LYS A 226 -14.77 9.82 4.38
C LYS A 226 -15.33 8.45 4.79
N GLN A 227 -15.44 7.50 3.87
CA GLN A 227 -15.85 6.12 4.13
C GLN A 227 -14.93 5.44 5.15
N MET A 228 -13.60 5.50 4.94
CA MET A 228 -12.63 4.94 5.89
C MET A 228 -12.72 5.59 7.28
N TYR A 229 -12.88 6.91 7.33
CA TYR A 229 -13.07 7.65 8.58
C TYR A 229 -14.32 7.18 9.33
N LEU A 230 -15.46 7.05 8.65
CA LEU A 230 -16.72 6.61 9.25
C LEU A 230 -16.66 5.15 9.75
N VAL A 231 -15.98 4.27 9.01
CA VAL A 231 -15.73 2.89 9.47
C VAL A 231 -14.91 2.89 10.76
N CYS A 232 -13.85 3.72 10.84
CA CYS A 232 -13.05 3.84 12.06
C CYS A 232 -13.88 4.36 13.24
N LEU A 233 -14.65 5.43 13.02
CA LEU A 233 -15.53 6.00 14.05
C LEU A 233 -16.54 4.98 14.57
N CYS A 234 -17.23 4.26 13.67
CA CYS A 234 -18.21 3.26 14.07
C CYS A 234 -17.59 2.07 14.84
N THR A 235 -16.26 1.92 14.78
CA THR A 235 -15.53 0.86 15.47
C THR A 235 -15.10 1.27 16.89
N SER A 236 -14.63 2.50 17.10
CA SER A 236 -14.01 2.92 18.38
C SER A 236 -14.65 4.13 19.08
N ALA A 237 -15.42 4.95 18.37
CA ALA A 237 -15.87 6.23 18.92
C ALA A 237 -17.13 6.11 19.82
N PRO A 238 -17.33 7.07 20.74
CA PRO A 238 -18.58 7.21 21.49
C PRO A 238 -19.79 7.42 20.59
N GLN A 239 -20.96 6.93 21.02
CA GLN A 239 -22.18 6.93 20.22
C GLN A 239 -22.64 8.34 19.81
N ASP A 240 -22.49 9.34 20.68
CA ASP A 240 -22.82 10.75 20.40
C ASP A 240 -22.01 11.31 19.24
N VAL A 241 -20.70 11.04 19.19
CA VAL A 241 -19.82 11.45 18.09
C VAL A 241 -20.19 10.75 16.79
N ILE A 242 -20.48 9.44 16.87
CA ILE A 242 -20.93 8.65 15.70
C ILE A 242 -22.22 9.25 15.13
N MET A 243 -23.21 9.56 15.98
CA MET A 243 -24.49 10.09 15.53
C MET A 243 -24.34 11.48 14.89
N GLU A 244 -23.48 12.33 15.45
CA GLU A 244 -23.19 13.64 14.87
C GLU A 244 -22.59 13.51 13.47
N GLU A 245 -21.53 12.72 13.30
CA GLU A 245 -20.84 12.59 12.01
C GLU A 245 -21.70 11.86 10.97
N LEU A 246 -22.39 10.79 11.38
CA LEU A 246 -23.31 10.09 10.47
C LEU A 246 -24.47 10.99 10.04
N SER A 247 -24.93 11.94 10.87
CA SER A 247 -26.01 12.87 10.50
C SER A 247 -25.68 13.74 9.28
N ARG A 248 -24.39 13.94 9.00
CA ARG A 248 -23.86 14.74 7.88
C ARG A 248 -23.71 13.93 6.59
N VAL A 249 -24.20 12.69 6.55
CA VAL A 249 -24.19 11.81 5.39
C VAL A 249 -25.62 11.51 4.99
N ASP A 250 -25.95 11.69 3.71
CA ASP A 250 -27.26 11.34 3.21
C ASP A 250 -27.38 9.81 2.97
N CYS A 251 -28.62 9.32 2.82
CA CYS A 251 -28.86 7.89 2.68
C CYS A 251 -28.29 7.32 1.37
N ARG A 252 -28.10 8.13 0.32
CA ARG A 252 -27.53 7.67 -0.96
C ARG A 252 -26.03 7.46 -0.83
N ASP A 253 -25.32 8.44 -0.29
CA ASP A 253 -23.90 8.37 -0.02
C ASP A 253 -23.59 7.21 0.93
N ALA A 254 -24.44 7.01 1.95
CA ALA A 254 -24.31 5.89 2.88
C ALA A 254 -24.40 4.52 2.17
N LEU A 255 -25.37 4.34 1.28
CA LEU A 255 -25.52 3.11 0.49
C LEU A 255 -24.35 2.90 -0.46
N GLU A 256 -23.90 3.96 -1.15
CA GLU A 256 -22.72 3.89 -2.02
C GLU A 256 -21.48 3.45 -1.25
N MET A 257 -21.24 4.03 -0.07
CA MET A 257 -20.13 3.64 0.81
C MET A 257 -20.22 2.18 1.26
N ILE A 258 -21.42 1.67 1.58
CA ILE A 258 -21.60 0.27 1.98
C ILE A 258 -21.35 -0.67 0.79
N CYS A 259 -21.95 -0.38 -0.37
CA CYS A 259 -21.76 -1.16 -1.59
C CYS A 259 -20.29 -1.21 -2.02
N ASN A 260 -19.56 -0.11 -1.86
CA ASN A 260 -18.13 -0.06 -2.16
C ASN A 260 -17.33 -1.00 -1.24
N LEU A 261 -17.67 -1.09 0.05
CA LEU A 261 -17.01 -2.02 0.98
C LEU A 261 -17.34 -3.47 0.63
N GLU A 262 -18.58 -3.76 0.25
CA GLU A 262 -18.99 -5.10 -0.18
C GLU A 262 -18.29 -5.52 -1.48
N ALA A 263 -18.17 -4.61 -2.45
CA ALA A 263 -17.45 -4.85 -3.70
C ALA A 263 -15.95 -5.10 -3.48
N ASP A 264 -15.36 -4.42 -2.49
CA ASP A 264 -13.98 -4.62 -2.05
C ASP A 264 -13.80 -5.92 -1.21
N GLY A 265 -14.89 -6.60 -0.84
CA GLY A 265 -14.88 -7.81 -0.01
C GLY A 265 -14.65 -7.55 1.49
N ASP A 266 -14.75 -6.30 1.95
CA ASP A 266 -14.63 -5.94 3.36
C ASP A 266 -15.98 -6.00 4.08
N GLU A 267 -16.49 -7.24 4.23
CA GLU A 267 -17.78 -7.52 4.86
C GLU A 267 -17.87 -6.96 6.29
N LYS A 268 -16.76 -6.96 7.03
CA LYS A 268 -16.70 -6.45 8.40
C LYS A 268 -16.89 -4.94 8.43
N ALA A 269 -16.20 -4.20 7.57
CA ALA A 269 -16.38 -2.76 7.48
C ALA A 269 -17.79 -2.41 6.97
N ALA A 270 -18.29 -3.13 5.96
CA ALA A 270 -19.65 -2.95 5.42
C ALA A 270 -20.70 -3.12 6.52
N PHE A 271 -20.61 -4.20 7.29
CA PHE A 271 -21.49 -4.46 8.43
C PHE A 271 -21.39 -3.37 9.50
N THR A 272 -20.17 -2.94 9.83
CA THR A 272 -19.93 -1.91 10.85
C THR A 272 -20.59 -0.59 10.46
N LEU A 273 -20.43 -0.17 9.20
CA LEU A 273 -21.00 1.07 8.70
C LEU A 273 -22.54 0.97 8.58
N CYS A 274 -23.05 -0.16 8.07
CA CYS A 274 -24.48 -0.44 7.99
C CYS A 274 -25.15 -0.40 9.37
N SER A 275 -24.55 -1.05 10.38
CA SER A 275 -25.03 -1.03 11.76
C SER A 275 -25.06 0.39 12.34
N GLY A 276 -24.02 1.19 12.07
CA GLY A 276 -23.98 2.60 12.45
C GLY A 276 -25.15 3.41 11.87
N PHE A 277 -25.40 3.30 10.56
CA PHE A 277 -26.49 4.01 9.89
C PHE A 277 -27.88 3.53 10.34
N LEU A 278 -28.08 2.23 10.55
CA LEU A 278 -29.33 1.69 11.08
C LEU A 278 -29.59 2.21 12.51
N THR A 279 -28.56 2.23 13.34
CA THR A 279 -28.66 2.78 14.71
C THR A 279 -29.07 4.25 14.68
N ARG A 280 -28.48 5.04 13.77
CA ARG A 280 -28.89 6.44 13.54
C ARG A 280 -30.37 6.55 13.18
N GLN A 281 -30.85 5.74 12.22
CA GLN A 281 -32.25 5.78 11.78
C GLN A 281 -33.22 5.44 12.91
N ILE A 282 -32.89 4.43 13.73
CA ILE A 282 -33.72 4.02 14.87
C ILE A 282 -33.81 5.14 15.91
N LEU A 283 -32.69 5.81 16.21
CA LEU A 283 -32.63 6.84 17.26
C LEU A 283 -33.18 8.20 16.82
N GLN A 284 -33.16 8.52 15.53
CA GLN A 284 -33.64 9.80 15.00
C GLN A 284 -35.14 9.79 14.61
N GLU A 285 -35.86 8.67 14.82
CA GLU A 285 -37.27 8.46 14.41
C GLU A 285 -37.54 8.79 12.92
N ASP A 286 -36.49 8.80 12.09
CA ASP A 286 -36.56 9.26 10.70
C ASP A 286 -36.99 8.11 9.79
N SER A 287 -38.31 7.87 9.79
CA SER A 287 -38.98 6.75 9.12
C SER A 287 -38.91 6.74 7.58
N TYR A 288 -38.16 7.65 6.95
CA TYR A 288 -38.08 7.75 5.48
C TYR A 288 -37.06 6.81 4.83
N CYS A 289 -35.93 6.49 5.49
CA CYS A 289 -34.89 5.62 4.90
C CYS A 289 -35.00 4.13 5.28
N ALA A 290 -35.89 3.77 6.21
CA ALA A 290 -36.09 2.37 6.63
C ALA A 290 -36.68 1.48 5.52
N TRP A 291 -37.41 2.05 4.55
CA TRP A 291 -38.03 1.29 3.46
C TRP A 291 -37.07 0.90 2.32
N GLN A 292 -35.95 1.60 2.13
CA GLN A 292 -35.02 1.29 1.02
C GLN A 292 -33.99 0.22 1.38
N VAL A 293 -33.65 0.05 2.66
CA VAL A 293 -32.67 -0.96 3.12
C VAL A 293 -33.28 -2.38 3.16
N THR A 294 -34.61 -2.51 3.16
CA THR A 294 -35.30 -3.80 3.22
C THR A 294 -35.63 -4.44 1.86
N ILE A 295 -35.39 -3.78 0.72
CA ILE A 295 -35.88 -4.25 -0.60
C ILE A 295 -34.80 -4.92 -1.47
N THR A 296 -33.55 -5.03 -1.00
CA THR A 296 -32.50 -5.83 -1.69
C THR A 296 -32.30 -7.19 -1.01
N ASN A 297 -33.37 -7.99 -0.95
CA ASN A 297 -33.30 -9.43 -0.68
C ASN A 297 -34.14 -10.18 -1.71
#